data_AF-A0A2X2SMP3-F1
#
_entry.id   AF-A0A2X2SMP3-F1
#
_cell.length_a   1.000
_cell.length_b   1.000
_cell.length_c   1.000
_cell.angle_alpha   90.00
_cell.angle_beta   90.00
_cell.angle_gamma   90.00
#
_symmetry.space_group_name_H-M   'P 1'
#
loop_
_entity.id
_entity.type
_entity.pdbx_description
1 polymer ?
#
loop_
_entity_poly.entity_id
_entity_poly.type
_entity_poly.pdbx_seq_one_letter_code
_entity_poly.pdbx_strand_id
1 'polypeptide(L)'
;MAGDVPPIVKIEVMFSWLMAGLSSIGAPFSVFLLIIAGLFYGIIAYALKNLSNKYQADTFFVFFSFVSLFFAESLAINIIRQGLSLAFLIFAYSLWERKQYTAYLFLLLAFITHTTVIIPIVVFLLLQLIAKRIPLYYFLALYVLGIVLAYLNIGLLNIASVMEVILRKDPGRFSTYFLNDDGLYQVGFKPQFVAFTTLFLGIGLYMRRQSFMIASTWSTSYDQLLKYFISVSFLFFMAFQIPYSDRWGLFAWIAIPFIVQPCFSKDFKPKTAVIAFFIFLYAFFTLYNTLKHA
;
A
#
# COMPACT_ATOMS: atom_id res chain seq x y z
N MET A 1 -10.73 -7.05 39.40
CA MET A 1 -10.96 -5.81 38.64
C MET A 1 -10.86 -6.17 37.17
N ALA A 2 -12.01 -6.37 36.52
CA ALA A 2 -12.06 -6.67 35.10
C ALA A 2 -11.60 -5.41 34.36
N GLY A 3 -10.47 -5.50 33.65
CA GLY A 3 -10.04 -4.45 32.76
C GLY A 3 -11.05 -4.36 31.62
N ASP A 4 -11.72 -3.22 31.50
CA ASP A 4 -12.68 -2.95 30.44
C ASP A 4 -12.04 -3.27 29.08
N VAL A 5 -12.67 -4.19 28.34
CA VAL A 5 -12.34 -4.41 26.93
C VAL A 5 -12.68 -3.11 26.21
N PRO A 6 -11.72 -2.42 25.58
CA PRO A 6 -12.01 -1.16 24.89
C PRO A 6 -13.11 -1.40 23.85
N PRO A 7 -14.05 -0.45 23.70
CA PRO A 7 -15.19 -0.64 22.81
C PRO A 7 -14.70 -1.00 21.42
N ILE A 8 -15.10 -2.19 20.95
CA ILE A 8 -14.86 -2.65 19.59
C ILE A 8 -15.48 -1.59 18.68
N VAL A 9 -14.63 -0.84 17.97
CA VAL A 9 -15.10 0.05 16.91
C VAL A 9 -15.87 -0.83 15.93
N LYS A 10 -17.20 -0.67 15.89
CA LYS A 10 -18.20 -1.51 15.19
C LYS A 10 -17.97 -1.70 13.68
N ILE A 11 -16.86 -1.21 13.14
CA ILE A 11 -16.56 -1.14 11.71
C ILE A 11 -15.52 -2.20 11.29
N GLU A 12 -14.70 -2.74 12.20
CA GLU A 12 -13.71 -3.80 11.89
C GLU A 12 -14.31 -5.22 11.98
N VAL A 13 -15.46 -5.39 11.32
CA VAL A 13 -16.40 -6.51 11.48
C VAL A 13 -15.76 -7.86 11.18
N MET A 14 -14.94 -7.95 10.13
CA MET A 14 -14.37 -9.21 9.67
C MET A 14 -13.43 -9.85 10.71
N PHE A 15 -12.58 -9.04 11.34
CA PHE A 15 -11.65 -9.52 12.36
C PHE A 15 -12.40 -9.96 13.62
N SER A 16 -13.37 -9.18 14.06
CA SER A 16 -14.21 -9.53 15.22
C SER A 16 -14.99 -10.82 15.01
N TRP A 17 -15.59 -11.02 13.83
CA TRP A 17 -16.32 -12.25 13.51
C TRP A 17 -15.40 -13.46 13.41
N LEU A 18 -14.24 -13.32 12.78
CA LEU A 18 -13.27 -14.42 12.69
C LEU A 18 -12.77 -14.83 14.07
N MET A 19 -12.41 -13.87 14.93
CA MET A 19 -11.98 -14.16 16.31
C MET A 19 -13.09 -14.81 17.14
N ALA A 20 -14.33 -14.29 17.06
CA ALA A 20 -15.47 -14.86 17.76
C ALA A 20 -15.77 -16.30 17.30
N GLY A 21 -15.72 -16.55 15.98
CA GLY A 21 -15.88 -17.87 15.40
C GLY A 21 -14.82 -18.87 15.88
N LEU A 22 -13.54 -18.49 15.82
CA LEU A 22 -12.44 -19.34 16.30
C LEU A 22 -12.49 -19.57 17.82
N SER A 23 -12.87 -18.55 18.59
CA SER A 23 -13.06 -18.70 20.03
C SER A 23 -14.18 -19.68 20.36
N SER A 24 -15.25 -19.72 19.56
CA SER A 24 -16.40 -20.62 19.80
C SER A 24 -16.04 -22.10 19.67
N ILE A 25 -15.00 -22.43 18.89
CA ILE A 25 -14.49 -23.80 18.71
C ILE A 25 -13.24 -24.08 19.58
N GLY A 26 -12.88 -23.18 20.49
CA GLY A 26 -11.71 -23.33 21.36
C GLY A 26 -10.36 -23.24 20.64
N ALA A 27 -10.30 -22.64 19.44
CA ALA A 27 -9.06 -22.53 18.69
C ALA A 27 -8.11 -21.50 19.33
N PRO A 28 -6.80 -21.78 19.40
CA PRO A 28 -5.82 -20.84 19.95
C PRO A 28 -5.59 -19.64 19.03
N PHE A 29 -5.10 -18.53 19.59
CA PHE A 29 -4.81 -17.30 18.84
C PHE A 29 -3.79 -17.50 17.70
N SER A 30 -2.89 -18.48 17.81
CA SER A 30 -1.96 -18.84 16.74
C SER A 30 -2.66 -19.30 15.46
N VAL A 31 -3.81 -19.97 15.57
CA VAL A 31 -4.63 -20.37 14.42
C VAL A 31 -5.23 -19.15 13.72
N PHE A 32 -5.69 -18.17 14.50
CA PHE A 32 -6.15 -16.90 13.95
C PHE A 32 -5.04 -16.20 13.15
N LEU A 33 -3.82 -16.10 13.70
CA LEU A 33 -2.69 -15.50 13.01
C LEU A 33 -2.31 -16.27 11.74
N LEU A 34 -2.34 -17.60 11.78
CA LEU A 34 -2.07 -18.44 10.61
C LEU A 34 -3.09 -18.21 9.48
N ILE A 35 -4.38 -18.09 9.82
CA ILE A 35 -5.44 -17.78 8.86
C ILE A 35 -5.21 -16.41 8.23
N ILE A 36 -4.94 -15.37 9.04
CA ILE A 36 -4.70 -14.02 8.53
C ILE A 36 -3.45 -13.97 7.64
N ALA A 37 -2.36 -14.64 8.04
CA ALA A 37 -1.14 -14.72 7.23
C ALA A 37 -1.40 -15.45 5.90
N GLY A 38 -2.12 -16.57 5.94
CA GLY A 38 -2.51 -17.33 4.75
C GLY A 38 -3.38 -16.51 3.80
N LEU A 39 -4.36 -15.78 4.32
CA LEU A 39 -5.18 -14.86 3.54
C LEU A 39 -4.31 -13.74 2.93
N PHE A 40 -3.49 -13.07 3.74
CA PHE A 40 -2.65 -11.97 3.30
C PHE A 40 -1.71 -12.39 2.16
N TYR A 41 -0.85 -13.38 2.38
CA TYR A 41 0.09 -13.83 1.35
C TYR A 41 -0.60 -14.51 0.17
N GLY A 42 -1.66 -15.29 0.43
CA GLY A 42 -2.42 -15.98 -0.63
C GLY A 42 -3.09 -15.01 -1.59
N ILE A 43 -3.74 -13.97 -1.07
CA ILE A 43 -4.39 -12.93 -1.88
C ILE A 43 -3.36 -12.13 -2.67
N ILE A 44 -2.25 -11.73 -2.03
CA ILE A 44 -1.15 -11.01 -2.72
C ILE A 44 -0.57 -11.87 -3.84
N ALA A 45 -0.23 -13.13 -3.57
CA ALA A 45 0.31 -14.04 -4.57
C ALA A 45 -0.66 -14.22 -5.75
N TYR A 46 -1.96 -14.34 -5.49
CA TYR A 46 -2.96 -14.49 -6.54
C TYR A 46 -3.16 -13.19 -7.34
N ALA A 47 -3.12 -12.02 -6.69
CA ALA A 47 -3.14 -10.72 -7.37
C ALA A 47 -1.95 -10.56 -8.33
N LEU A 48 -0.74 -10.89 -7.85
CA LEU A 48 0.49 -10.82 -8.64
C LEU A 48 0.49 -11.85 -9.76
N LYS A 49 -0.03 -13.05 -9.55
CA LYS A 49 -0.19 -14.07 -10.61
C LYS A 49 -1.11 -13.58 -11.73
N ASN A 50 -2.26 -13.00 -11.38
CA ASN A 50 -3.23 -12.49 -12.36
C ASN A 50 -2.61 -11.45 -13.28
N LEU A 51 -1.74 -10.60 -12.74
CA LEU A 51 -1.03 -9.60 -13.51
C LEU A 51 0.19 -10.18 -14.22
N SER A 52 0.95 -11.08 -13.60
CA SER A 52 2.16 -11.67 -14.19
C SER A 52 1.86 -12.37 -15.51
N ASN A 53 0.72 -13.06 -15.59
CA ASN A 53 0.23 -13.67 -16.82
C ASN A 53 0.04 -12.66 -17.97
N LYS A 54 -0.25 -11.39 -17.66
CA LYS A 54 -0.46 -10.34 -18.67
C LYS A 54 0.85 -9.82 -19.25
N TYR A 55 1.91 -9.77 -18.45
CA TYR A 55 3.23 -9.30 -18.87
C TYR A 55 4.18 -10.44 -19.27
N GLN A 56 3.68 -11.68 -19.27
CA GLN A 56 4.50 -12.89 -19.36
C GLN A 56 5.67 -12.86 -18.38
N ALA A 57 5.42 -12.27 -17.20
CA ALA A 57 6.38 -12.13 -16.13
C ALA A 57 6.39 -13.38 -15.27
N ASP A 58 7.54 -13.66 -14.69
CA ASP A 58 7.70 -14.77 -13.76
C ASP A 58 7.05 -14.44 -12.41
N THR A 59 5.97 -15.14 -12.07
CA THR A 59 5.18 -14.88 -10.85
C THR A 59 6.02 -15.07 -9.59
N PHE A 60 6.97 -16.00 -9.59
CA PHE A 60 7.83 -16.24 -8.43
C PHE A 60 8.71 -15.02 -8.15
N PHE A 61 9.39 -14.49 -9.18
CA PHE A 61 10.24 -13.31 -8.99
C PHE A 61 9.46 -12.05 -8.65
N VAL A 62 8.24 -11.91 -9.17
CA VAL A 62 7.35 -10.80 -8.81
C VAL A 62 6.94 -10.91 -7.33
N PHE A 63 6.57 -12.09 -6.86
CA PHE A 63 6.26 -12.31 -5.44
C PHE A 63 7.50 -12.12 -4.55
N PHE A 64 8.65 -12.60 -4.99
CA PHE A 64 9.92 -12.38 -4.29
C PHE A 64 10.24 -10.89 -4.16
N SER A 65 9.97 -10.09 -5.19
CA SER A 65 10.15 -8.63 -5.13
C SER A 65 9.29 -7.97 -4.04
N PHE A 66 8.10 -8.49 -3.76
CA PHE A 66 7.25 -8.02 -2.67
C PHE A 66 7.86 -8.35 -1.31
N VAL A 67 8.25 -9.61 -1.10
CA VAL A 67 8.84 -10.09 0.16
C VAL A 67 10.18 -9.40 0.47
N SER A 68 10.90 -8.97 -0.57
CA SER A 68 12.19 -8.28 -0.44
C SER A 68 12.09 -6.85 0.11
N LEU A 69 10.89 -6.26 0.20
CA LEU A 69 10.70 -4.88 0.63
C LEU A 69 10.44 -4.81 2.13
N PHE A 70 11.07 -3.85 2.82
CA PHE A 70 10.99 -3.72 4.29
C PHE A 70 9.56 -3.66 4.85
N PHE A 71 8.61 -3.15 4.09
CA PHE A 71 7.23 -2.97 4.56
C PHE A 71 6.42 -4.27 4.51
N ALA A 72 6.87 -5.31 3.79
CA ALA A 72 6.13 -6.57 3.65
C ALA A 72 5.94 -7.27 5.00
N GLU A 73 7.00 -7.29 5.83
CA GLU A 73 6.95 -7.83 7.20
C GLU A 73 6.02 -7.02 8.09
N SER A 74 6.12 -5.68 8.05
CA SER A 74 5.28 -4.80 8.87
C SER A 74 3.79 -4.94 8.54
N LEU A 75 3.42 -5.15 7.27
CA LEU A 75 2.04 -5.43 6.86
C LEU A 75 1.54 -6.79 7.38
N ALA A 76 2.43 -7.78 7.51
CA ALA A 76 2.10 -9.12 7.95
C ALA A 76 2.04 -9.28 9.47
N ILE A 77 2.78 -8.46 10.23
CA ILE A 77 2.96 -8.62 11.68
C ILE A 77 2.45 -7.40 12.46
N ASN A 78 2.94 -6.19 12.15
CA ASN A 78 2.70 -5.00 12.97
C ASN A 78 1.35 -4.34 12.68
N ILE A 79 0.87 -4.44 11.44
CA ILE A 79 -0.33 -3.74 10.99
C ILE A 79 -1.24 -4.68 10.18
N ILE A 80 -1.49 -5.86 10.73
CA ILE A 80 -2.18 -6.98 10.07
C ILE A 80 -3.54 -6.61 9.46
N ARG A 81 -4.30 -5.70 10.11
CA ARG A 81 -5.60 -5.23 9.62
C ARG A 81 -5.45 -4.40 8.34
N GLN A 82 -4.51 -3.45 8.34
CA GLN A 82 -4.20 -2.65 7.16
C GLN A 82 -3.57 -3.52 6.07
N GLY A 83 -2.68 -4.46 6.45
CA GLY A 83 -2.08 -5.45 5.56
C GLY A 83 -3.11 -6.23 4.75
N LEU A 84 -4.04 -6.91 5.44
CA LEU A 84 -5.07 -7.70 4.76
C LEU A 84 -6.01 -6.82 3.93
N SER A 85 -6.35 -5.62 4.41
CA SER A 85 -7.18 -4.68 3.65
C SER A 85 -6.49 -4.22 2.35
N LEU A 86 -5.19 -3.91 2.40
CA LEU A 86 -4.41 -3.56 1.20
C LEU A 86 -4.21 -4.76 0.26
N ALA A 87 -4.11 -5.98 0.78
CA ALA A 87 -4.11 -7.18 -0.05
C ALA A 87 -5.41 -7.32 -0.85
N PHE A 88 -6.58 -7.08 -0.24
CA PHE A 88 -7.85 -7.04 -0.94
C PHE A 88 -7.91 -5.91 -1.99
N LEU A 89 -7.40 -4.72 -1.67
CA LEU A 89 -7.34 -3.59 -2.61
C LEU A 89 -6.53 -3.94 -3.87
N ILE A 90 -5.32 -4.45 -3.72
CA ILE A 90 -4.49 -4.81 -4.88
C ILE A 90 -5.06 -6.00 -5.65
N PHE A 91 -5.79 -6.89 -4.98
CA PHE A 91 -6.51 -7.95 -5.66
C PHE A 91 -7.66 -7.41 -6.50
N ALA A 92 -8.44 -6.46 -5.98
CA ALA A 92 -9.45 -5.73 -6.75
C ALA A 92 -8.84 -5.03 -7.96
N TYR A 93 -7.66 -4.40 -7.80
CA TYR A 93 -6.90 -3.81 -8.92
C TYR A 93 -6.60 -4.84 -10.01
N SER A 94 -6.13 -6.03 -9.64
CA SER A 94 -5.79 -7.10 -10.60
C SER A 94 -6.99 -7.57 -11.43
N LEU A 95 -8.21 -7.47 -10.88
CA LEU A 95 -9.45 -7.91 -11.48
C LEU A 95 -10.20 -6.82 -12.25
N TRP A 96 -9.85 -5.55 -12.05
CA TRP A 96 -10.64 -4.39 -12.48
C TRP A 96 -11.07 -4.41 -13.95
N GLU A 97 -10.21 -4.82 -14.86
CA GLU A 97 -10.55 -4.85 -16.29
C GLU A 97 -11.40 -6.04 -16.72
N ARG A 98 -11.35 -7.16 -15.98
CA ARG A 98 -11.92 -8.44 -16.41
C ARG A 98 -13.18 -8.83 -15.64
N LYS A 99 -13.24 -8.50 -14.35
CA LYS A 99 -14.29 -8.91 -13.42
C LYS A 99 -14.65 -7.76 -12.47
N GLN A 100 -15.23 -6.69 -13.02
CA GLN A 100 -15.53 -5.45 -12.27
C GLN A 100 -16.40 -5.69 -11.04
N TYR A 101 -17.46 -6.48 -11.14
CA TYR A 101 -18.32 -6.80 -9.99
C TYR A 101 -17.56 -7.52 -8.87
N THR A 102 -16.69 -8.46 -9.23
CA THR A 102 -15.80 -9.11 -8.26
C THR A 102 -14.80 -8.12 -7.66
N ALA A 103 -14.26 -7.19 -8.46
CA ALA A 103 -13.40 -6.13 -7.94
C ALA A 103 -14.12 -5.25 -6.90
N TYR A 104 -15.38 -4.84 -7.15
CA TYR A 104 -16.19 -4.10 -6.18
C TYR A 104 -16.40 -4.87 -4.88
N LEU A 105 -16.65 -6.19 -4.95
CA LEU A 105 -16.73 -7.04 -3.75
C LEU A 105 -15.43 -6.97 -2.94
N PHE A 106 -14.27 -7.05 -3.60
CA PHE A 106 -12.98 -6.97 -2.89
C PHE A 106 -12.66 -5.58 -2.37
N LEU A 107 -13.13 -4.49 -3.01
CA LEU A 107 -13.06 -3.15 -2.44
C LEU A 107 -13.92 -3.03 -1.17
N LEU A 108 -15.11 -3.63 -1.16
CA LEU A 108 -15.96 -3.71 0.02
C LEU A 108 -15.26 -4.50 1.14
N LEU A 109 -14.70 -5.67 0.82
CA LEU A 109 -13.93 -6.49 1.77
C LEU A 109 -12.73 -5.73 2.36
N ALA A 110 -12.01 -4.97 1.52
CA ALA A 110 -10.94 -4.10 1.97
C ALA A 110 -11.46 -3.08 3.01
N PHE A 111 -12.55 -2.38 2.71
CA PHE A 111 -13.11 -1.35 3.59
C PHE A 111 -13.59 -1.91 4.94
N ILE A 112 -14.34 -3.02 4.94
CA ILE A 112 -14.83 -3.63 6.20
C ILE A 112 -13.73 -4.28 7.04
N THR A 113 -12.56 -4.54 6.43
CA THR A 113 -11.39 -5.07 7.13
C THR A 113 -10.66 -3.96 7.88
N HIS A 114 -10.48 -2.80 7.23
CA HIS A 114 -9.84 -1.64 7.85
C HIS A 114 -10.26 -0.34 7.18
N THR A 115 -10.86 0.57 7.95
CA THR A 115 -11.54 1.75 7.41
C THR A 115 -10.62 2.74 6.72
N THR A 116 -9.36 2.86 7.14
CA THR A 116 -8.42 3.84 6.58
C THR A 116 -8.08 3.57 5.11
N VAL A 117 -8.30 2.34 4.64
CA VAL A 117 -8.15 1.96 3.22
C VAL A 117 -9.22 2.60 2.34
N ILE A 118 -10.23 3.26 2.90
CA ILE A 118 -11.14 4.13 2.13
C ILE A 118 -10.37 5.19 1.32
N ILE A 119 -9.25 5.70 1.85
CA ILE A 119 -8.43 6.72 1.19
C ILE A 119 -7.88 6.19 -0.14
N PRO A 120 -7.06 5.12 -0.17
CA PRO A 120 -6.59 4.56 -1.43
C PRO A 120 -7.71 3.97 -2.30
N ILE A 121 -8.82 3.48 -1.75
CA ILE A 121 -10.00 3.05 -2.54
C ILE A 121 -10.58 4.22 -3.33
N VAL A 122 -10.83 5.37 -2.68
CA VAL A 122 -11.38 6.56 -3.33
C VAL A 122 -10.43 7.05 -4.41
N VAL A 123 -9.12 7.14 -4.12
CA VAL A 123 -8.11 7.51 -5.12
C VAL A 123 -8.15 6.56 -6.31
N PHE A 124 -8.17 5.24 -6.06
CA PHE A 124 -8.27 4.25 -7.13
C PHE A 124 -9.53 4.46 -7.99
N LEU A 125 -10.71 4.60 -7.38
CA LEU A 125 -11.97 4.78 -8.12
C LEU A 125 -11.98 6.10 -8.91
N LEU A 126 -11.54 7.22 -8.32
CA LEU A 126 -11.46 8.51 -9.01
C LEU A 126 -10.56 8.42 -10.25
N LEU A 127 -9.43 7.72 -10.14
CA LEU A 127 -8.52 7.54 -11.27
C LEU A 127 -9.14 6.68 -12.37
N GLN A 128 -9.76 5.57 -12.00
CA GLN A 128 -10.35 4.64 -12.96
C GLN A 128 -11.58 5.20 -13.67
N LEU A 129 -12.41 5.96 -12.95
CA LEU A 129 -13.71 6.44 -13.45
C LEU A 129 -13.63 7.83 -14.09
N ILE A 130 -12.78 8.73 -13.56
CA ILE A 130 -12.77 10.14 -13.95
C ILE A 130 -11.44 10.53 -14.58
N ALA A 131 -10.32 10.26 -13.91
CA ALA A 131 -9.01 10.77 -14.32
C ALA A 131 -8.30 9.91 -15.38
N LYS A 132 -9.02 8.96 -16.00
CA LYS A 132 -8.44 8.03 -16.98
C LYS A 132 -7.75 8.76 -18.13
N ARG A 133 -8.36 9.85 -18.61
CA ARG A 133 -7.88 10.69 -19.73
C ARG A 133 -6.89 11.79 -19.34
N ILE A 134 -6.71 12.06 -18.05
CA ILE A 134 -5.80 13.11 -17.60
C ILE A 134 -4.35 12.67 -17.86
N PRO A 135 -3.51 13.47 -18.52
CA PRO A 135 -2.12 13.12 -18.77
C PRO A 135 -1.30 12.87 -17.50
N LEU A 136 -0.34 11.94 -17.56
CA LEU A 136 0.52 11.57 -16.43
C LEU A 136 1.37 12.75 -15.90
N TYR A 137 1.73 13.71 -16.74
CA TYR A 137 2.60 14.83 -16.33
C TYR A 137 1.96 15.74 -15.28
N TYR A 138 0.63 15.87 -15.24
CA TYR A 138 -0.06 16.61 -14.16
C TYR A 138 0.13 15.91 -12.81
N PHE A 139 0.11 14.58 -12.81
CA PHE A 139 0.40 13.80 -11.61
C PHE A 139 1.87 13.92 -11.21
N LEU A 140 2.81 13.92 -12.16
CA LEU A 140 4.23 14.16 -11.84
C LEU A 140 4.46 15.54 -11.24
N ALA A 141 3.78 16.58 -11.74
CA ALA A 141 3.80 17.89 -11.12
C ALA A 141 3.24 17.86 -9.69
N LEU A 142 2.14 17.13 -9.46
CA LEU A 142 1.58 16.90 -8.12
C LEU A 142 2.58 16.18 -7.20
N TYR A 143 3.30 15.19 -7.71
CA TYR A 143 4.33 14.46 -6.96
C TYR A 143 5.43 15.39 -6.44
N VAL A 144 5.99 16.20 -7.34
CA VAL A 144 7.04 17.19 -7.02
C VAL A 144 6.51 18.24 -6.06
N LEU A 145 5.29 18.74 -6.29
CA LEU A 145 4.63 19.67 -5.39
C LEU A 145 4.50 19.08 -3.98
N GLY A 146 4.10 17.81 -3.84
CA GLY A 146 4.03 17.14 -2.55
C GLY A 146 5.36 17.11 -1.80
N ILE A 147 6.47 16.87 -2.51
CA ILE A 147 7.82 16.91 -1.92
C ILE A 147 8.15 18.32 -1.43
N VAL A 148 7.89 19.34 -2.26
CA VAL A 148 8.17 20.75 -1.90
C VAL A 148 7.33 21.17 -0.70
N LEU A 149 6.02 20.87 -0.69
CA LEU A 149 5.14 21.17 0.43
C LEU A 149 5.60 20.47 1.70
N ALA A 150 5.93 19.18 1.63
CA ALA A 150 6.43 18.42 2.78
C ALA A 150 7.76 18.99 3.32
N TYR A 151 8.67 19.43 2.44
CA TYR A 151 9.93 20.07 2.82
C TYR A 151 9.70 21.42 3.53
N LEU A 152 8.72 22.21 3.05
CA LEU A 152 8.29 23.46 3.69
C LEU A 152 7.43 23.23 4.95
N ASN A 153 7.28 21.98 5.39
CA ASN A 153 6.47 21.60 6.53
C ASN A 153 4.97 21.95 6.37
N ILE A 154 4.48 21.96 5.13
CA ILE A 154 3.08 22.12 4.76
C ILE A 154 2.51 20.75 4.44
N GLY A 155 1.58 20.28 5.27
CA GLY A 155 0.98 18.95 5.19
C GLY A 155 -0.51 18.94 5.50
N LEU A 156 -1.03 17.75 5.76
CA LEU A 156 -2.43 17.51 6.13
C LEU A 156 -2.81 18.23 7.43
N LEU A 157 -1.86 18.39 8.37
CA LEU A 157 -2.08 19.11 9.63
C LEU A 157 -2.43 20.59 9.41
N ASN A 158 -1.83 21.24 8.42
CA ASN A 158 -2.11 22.64 8.11
C ASN A 158 -3.53 22.85 7.55
N ILE A 159 -4.17 21.78 7.08
CA ILE A 159 -5.55 21.77 6.56
C ILE A 159 -6.48 21.04 7.56
N ALA A 160 -5.95 20.58 8.70
CA ALA A 160 -6.69 19.75 9.64
C ALA A 160 -7.85 20.50 10.30
N SER A 161 -7.78 21.83 10.46
CA SER A 161 -8.90 22.65 10.94
C SER A 161 -10.15 22.55 10.04
N VAL A 162 -9.96 22.33 8.73
CA VAL A 162 -11.04 22.07 7.77
C VAL A 162 -11.52 20.61 7.87
N MET A 163 -10.60 19.67 8.10
CA MET A 163 -10.90 18.25 8.27
C MET A 163 -11.60 17.93 9.59
N GLU A 164 -11.32 18.68 10.66
CA GLU A 164 -11.93 18.54 11.98
C GLU A 164 -13.44 18.83 11.94
N VAL A 165 -13.85 19.80 11.12
CA VAL A 165 -15.28 20.10 10.86
C VAL A 165 -16.00 18.92 10.20
N ILE A 166 -15.30 18.15 9.36
CA ILE A 166 -15.85 16.98 8.64
C ILE A 166 -15.78 15.69 9.49
N LEU A 167 -14.74 15.53 10.31
CA LEU A 167 -14.42 14.31 11.07
C LEU A 167 -14.96 14.30 12.52
N ARG A 168 -15.74 15.33 12.91
CA ARG A 168 -16.38 15.54 14.24
C ARG A 168 -17.18 14.37 14.85
N LYS A 169 -17.27 13.21 14.19
CA LYS A 169 -18.01 12.04 14.68
C LYS A 169 -17.20 11.08 15.57
N ASP A 170 -15.88 11.23 15.69
CA ASP A 170 -15.09 10.37 16.60
C ASP A 170 -13.86 11.10 17.21
N PRO A 171 -14.09 11.94 18.26
CA PRO A 171 -13.07 12.83 18.82
C PRO A 171 -11.81 12.11 19.34
N GLY A 172 -11.96 10.88 19.86
CA GLY A 172 -10.87 10.15 20.51
C GLY A 172 -9.78 9.64 19.55
N ARG A 173 -10.14 9.27 18.32
CA ARG A 173 -9.14 8.86 17.31
C ARG A 173 -8.43 10.06 16.70
N PHE A 174 -9.12 11.19 16.52
CA PHE A 174 -8.51 12.40 15.99
C PHE A 174 -7.48 12.97 16.98
N SER A 175 -7.82 13.10 18.27
CA SER A 175 -6.88 13.62 19.28
C SER A 175 -5.64 12.74 19.45
N THR A 176 -5.80 11.41 19.48
CA THR A 176 -4.70 10.47 19.75
C THR A 176 -3.69 10.40 18.59
N TYR A 177 -4.13 10.53 17.33
CA TYR A 177 -3.24 10.42 16.16
C TYR A 177 -2.74 11.76 15.62
N PHE A 178 -3.44 12.87 15.90
CA PHE A 178 -3.12 14.19 15.33
C PHE A 178 -2.63 15.22 16.37
N LEU A 179 -2.95 15.06 17.66
CA LEU A 179 -2.67 16.06 18.70
C LEU A 179 -1.73 15.57 19.81
N ASN A 180 -1.59 14.25 20.00
CA ASN A 180 -0.63 13.71 20.97
C ASN A 180 0.77 13.65 20.34
N ASP A 181 1.59 14.64 20.68
CA ASP A 181 3.03 14.63 20.46
C ASP A 181 3.67 13.68 21.48
N ASP A 182 3.60 12.37 21.21
CA ASP A 182 4.14 11.35 22.13
C ASP A 182 5.69 11.37 22.19
N GLY A 183 6.38 12.29 21.50
CA GLY A 183 7.84 12.49 21.53
C GLY A 183 8.71 11.32 21.03
N LEU A 184 8.10 10.13 20.86
CA LEU A 184 8.75 8.88 20.48
C LEU A 184 8.93 8.72 18.96
N TYR A 185 8.24 9.53 18.15
CA TYR A 185 8.22 9.38 16.69
C TYR A 185 8.76 10.62 16.00
N GLN A 186 9.75 10.44 15.13
CA GLN A 186 10.25 11.51 14.27
C GLN A 186 9.17 11.89 13.24
N VAL A 187 8.69 13.13 13.35
CA VAL A 187 7.76 13.79 12.41
C VAL A 187 8.51 14.84 11.58
N GLY A 188 7.95 15.22 10.44
CA GLY A 188 8.54 16.18 9.51
C GLY A 188 9.15 15.52 8.28
N PHE A 189 9.98 16.26 7.53
CA PHE A 189 10.47 15.82 6.23
C PHE A 189 11.36 14.56 6.32
N LYS A 190 10.99 13.50 5.58
CA LYS A 190 11.66 12.19 5.56
C LYS A 190 12.32 11.92 4.20
N PRO A 191 13.53 12.42 3.94
CA PRO A 191 14.18 12.28 2.63
C PRO A 191 14.40 10.81 2.23
N GLN A 192 14.63 9.91 3.18
CA GLN A 192 14.76 8.48 2.95
C GLN A 192 13.49 7.86 2.35
N PHE A 193 12.30 8.31 2.78
CA PHE A 193 11.02 7.83 2.25
C PHE A 193 10.71 8.43 0.88
N VAL A 194 11.09 9.70 0.66
CA VAL A 194 11.01 10.33 -0.67
C VAL A 194 11.92 9.59 -1.65
N ALA A 195 13.18 9.33 -1.28
CA ALA A 195 14.15 8.63 -2.10
C ALA A 195 13.68 7.21 -2.45
N PHE A 196 13.24 6.44 -1.46
CA PHE A 196 12.70 5.09 -1.67
C PHE A 196 11.50 5.11 -2.63
N THR A 197 10.53 6.00 -2.41
CA THR A 197 9.34 6.11 -3.26
C THR A 197 9.71 6.58 -4.68
N THR A 198 10.65 7.51 -4.79
CA THR A 198 11.11 8.07 -6.07
C THR A 198 11.88 7.03 -6.89
N LEU A 199 12.66 6.15 -6.25
CA LEU A 199 13.35 5.05 -6.92
C LEU A 199 12.36 4.17 -7.71
N PHE A 200 11.27 3.73 -7.06
CA PHE A 200 10.27 2.90 -7.72
C PHE A 200 9.43 3.66 -8.76
N LEU A 201 9.17 4.96 -8.53
CA LEU A 201 8.57 5.80 -9.57
C LEU A 201 9.49 5.89 -10.80
N GLY A 202 10.79 6.07 -10.60
CA GLY A 202 11.79 6.11 -11.66
C GLY A 202 11.84 4.81 -12.46
N ILE A 203 11.86 3.66 -11.78
CA ILE A 203 11.74 2.34 -12.42
C ILE A 203 10.46 2.26 -13.24
N GLY A 204 9.32 2.70 -12.67
CA GLY A 204 8.04 2.69 -13.36
C GLY A 204 8.00 3.55 -14.62
N LEU A 205 8.54 4.77 -14.55
CA LEU A 205 8.65 5.68 -15.70
C LEU A 205 9.61 5.14 -16.78
N TYR A 206 10.69 4.47 -16.37
CA TYR A 206 11.60 3.79 -17.29
C TYR A 206 10.92 2.60 -17.99
N MET A 207 10.17 1.78 -17.25
CA MET A 207 9.39 0.66 -17.81
C MET A 207 8.32 1.14 -18.78
N ARG A 208 7.60 2.22 -18.45
CA ARG A 208 6.59 2.83 -19.30
C ARG A 208 7.09 3.14 -20.72
N ARG A 209 8.36 3.49 -20.88
CA ARG A 209 8.98 3.87 -22.16
C ARG A 209 9.51 2.69 -22.97
N GLN A 210 9.50 1.47 -22.41
CA GLN A 210 10.00 0.30 -23.12
C GLN A 210 9.07 -0.10 -24.28
N SER A 211 9.64 -0.48 -25.42
CA SER A 211 8.86 -0.79 -26.63
C SER A 211 7.83 -1.92 -26.40
N PHE A 212 8.18 -2.95 -25.64
CA PHE A 212 7.27 -4.05 -25.31
C PHE A 212 6.09 -3.61 -24.41
N MET A 213 6.29 -2.56 -23.61
CA MET A 213 5.23 -1.95 -22.80
C MET A 213 4.31 -1.07 -23.63
N ILE A 214 4.88 -0.28 -24.54
CA ILE A 214 4.12 0.60 -25.44
C ILE A 214 3.23 -0.22 -26.37
N ALA A 215 3.74 -1.34 -26.90
CA ALA A 215 2.99 -2.24 -27.76
C ALA A 215 1.96 -3.11 -27.00
N SER A 216 2.03 -3.15 -25.66
CA SER A 216 1.13 -3.97 -24.85
C SER A 216 -0.26 -3.34 -24.73
N THR A 217 -1.29 -4.18 -24.76
CA THR A 217 -2.68 -3.81 -24.44
C THR A 217 -2.83 -3.24 -23.03
N TRP A 218 -1.83 -3.48 -22.17
CA TRP A 218 -1.78 -3.03 -20.79
C TRP A 218 -1.17 -1.64 -20.56
N SER A 219 -0.66 -0.98 -21.61
CA SER A 219 -0.06 0.36 -21.53
C SER A 219 -0.95 1.37 -20.79
N THR A 220 -2.26 1.39 -21.10
CA THR A 220 -3.21 2.30 -20.44
C THR A 220 -3.38 2.01 -18.95
N SER A 221 -3.42 0.73 -18.57
CA SER A 221 -3.63 0.31 -17.18
C SER A 221 -2.35 0.42 -16.35
N TYR A 222 -1.19 0.34 -16.99
CA TYR A 222 0.08 0.71 -16.37
C TYR A 222 0.16 2.22 -16.11
N ASP A 223 -0.33 3.06 -17.03
CA ASP A 223 -0.44 4.50 -16.78
C ASP A 223 -1.38 4.82 -15.61
N GLN A 224 -2.50 4.09 -15.46
CA GLN A 224 -3.36 4.23 -14.27
C GLN A 224 -2.66 3.79 -12.98
N LEU A 225 -1.84 2.73 -13.03
CA LEU A 225 -1.06 2.28 -11.89
C LEU A 225 -0.08 3.35 -11.42
N LEU A 226 0.63 3.99 -12.36
CA LEU A 226 1.56 5.07 -12.05
C LEU A 226 0.83 6.29 -11.49
N LYS A 227 -0.32 6.67 -12.06
CA LYS A 227 -1.15 7.75 -11.51
C LYS A 227 -1.62 7.43 -10.09
N TYR A 228 -2.02 6.19 -9.83
CA TYR A 228 -2.38 5.74 -8.50
C TYR A 228 -1.21 5.93 -7.55
N PHE A 229 -0.06 5.32 -7.87
CA PHE A 229 1.15 5.38 -7.06
C PHE A 229 1.56 6.82 -6.75
N ILE A 230 1.54 7.71 -7.75
CA ILE A 230 1.86 9.13 -7.58
C ILE A 230 0.85 9.83 -6.66
N SER A 231 -0.45 9.61 -6.88
CA SER A 231 -1.52 10.27 -6.11
C SER A 231 -1.47 9.89 -4.64
N VAL A 232 -1.29 8.60 -4.33
CA VAL A 232 -1.15 8.17 -2.93
C VAL A 232 0.21 8.53 -2.34
N SER A 233 1.28 8.65 -3.15
CA SER A 233 2.57 9.18 -2.69
C SER A 233 2.49 10.67 -2.32
N PHE A 234 1.73 11.46 -3.08
CA PHE A 234 1.46 12.85 -2.73
C PHE A 234 0.80 12.93 -1.34
N LEU A 235 -0.25 12.14 -1.11
CA LEU A 235 -0.90 12.08 0.22
C LEU A 235 0.06 11.62 1.32
N PHE A 236 0.93 10.66 1.03
CA PHE A 236 1.96 10.22 1.96
C PHE A 236 2.95 11.33 2.33
N PHE A 237 3.43 12.11 1.36
CA PHE A 237 4.31 13.25 1.63
C PHE A 237 3.61 14.33 2.47
N MET A 238 2.33 14.59 2.18
CA MET A 238 1.51 15.49 2.99
C MET A 238 1.26 14.97 4.41
N ALA A 239 1.44 13.67 4.66
CA ALA A 239 1.25 13.05 5.98
C ALA A 239 2.54 13.00 6.82
N PHE A 240 3.66 13.55 6.36
CA PHE A 240 4.96 13.48 7.04
C PHE A 240 4.98 14.10 8.45
N GLN A 241 4.12 15.07 8.69
CA GLN A 241 3.93 15.72 9.99
C GLN A 241 3.10 14.89 10.96
N ILE A 242 2.43 13.82 10.49
CA ILE A 242 1.60 12.95 11.31
C ILE A 242 2.49 11.81 11.86
N PRO A 243 2.41 11.48 13.15
CA PRO A 243 3.04 10.28 13.72
C PRO A 243 2.66 9.03 12.92
N TYR A 244 3.60 8.07 12.81
CA TYR A 244 3.41 6.86 12.00
C TYR A 244 3.07 7.12 10.52
N SER A 245 3.64 8.19 9.94
CA SER A 245 3.42 8.55 8.52
C SER A 245 3.78 7.43 7.54
N ASP A 246 4.65 6.50 7.91
CA ASP A 246 4.97 5.30 7.13
C ASP A 246 3.73 4.45 6.82
N ARG A 247 2.70 4.47 7.69
CA ARG A 247 1.41 3.80 7.45
C ARG A 247 0.65 4.39 6.26
N TRP A 248 0.84 5.68 5.98
CA TRP A 248 0.31 6.32 4.77
C TRP A 248 1.15 5.93 3.54
N GLY A 249 2.46 5.77 3.71
CA GLY A 249 3.38 5.29 2.67
C GLY A 249 3.00 3.90 2.14
N LEU A 250 2.45 3.03 3.01
CA LEU A 250 1.97 1.69 2.63
C LEU A 250 0.93 1.72 1.49
N PHE A 251 0.13 2.79 1.38
CA PHE A 251 -0.84 2.94 0.29
C PHE A 251 -0.16 3.02 -1.08
N ALA A 252 1.01 3.66 -1.15
CA ALA A 252 1.84 3.70 -2.34
C ALA A 252 2.66 2.41 -2.49
N TRP A 253 3.32 2.00 -1.42
CA TRP A 253 4.32 0.94 -1.47
C TRP A 253 3.73 -0.44 -1.82
N ILE A 254 2.47 -0.72 -1.45
CA ILE A 254 1.80 -1.97 -1.85
C ILE A 254 1.70 -2.12 -3.38
N ALA A 255 1.74 -1.03 -4.15
CA ALA A 255 1.73 -1.05 -5.60
C ALA A 255 3.12 -1.28 -6.23
N ILE A 256 4.21 -1.22 -5.46
CA ILE A 256 5.58 -1.39 -5.97
C ILE A 256 5.76 -2.70 -6.77
N PRO A 257 5.33 -3.88 -6.27
CA PRO A 257 5.48 -5.13 -7.00
C PRO A 257 4.78 -5.11 -8.38
N PHE A 258 3.70 -4.33 -8.51
CA PHE A 258 2.95 -4.18 -9.75
C PHE A 258 3.71 -3.25 -10.71
N ILE A 259 4.38 -2.22 -10.20
CA ILE A 259 5.18 -1.28 -10.97
C ILE A 259 6.41 -1.97 -11.56
N VAL A 260 7.10 -2.79 -10.75
CA VAL A 260 8.34 -3.49 -11.17
C VAL A 260 8.06 -4.78 -11.92
N GLN A 261 6.80 -5.22 -11.98
CA GLN A 261 6.42 -6.47 -12.62
C GLN A 261 6.93 -6.63 -14.08
N PRO A 262 6.88 -5.59 -14.93
CA PRO A 262 7.41 -5.67 -16.29
C PRO A 262 8.91 -5.99 -16.35
N CYS A 263 9.68 -5.68 -15.31
CA CYS A 263 11.10 -6.01 -15.21
C CYS A 263 11.36 -7.53 -15.15
N PHE A 264 10.33 -8.35 -14.90
CA PHE A 264 10.44 -9.80 -14.88
C PHE A 264 9.83 -10.48 -16.11
N SER A 265 9.38 -9.69 -17.09
CA SER A 265 8.93 -10.16 -18.40
C SER A 265 10.06 -10.85 -19.16
N LYS A 266 9.70 -11.78 -20.05
CA LYS A 266 10.64 -12.44 -20.97
C LYS A 266 11.33 -11.45 -21.91
N ASP A 267 10.65 -10.36 -22.26
CA ASP A 267 11.16 -9.37 -23.21
C ASP A 267 12.12 -8.36 -22.57
N PHE A 268 12.24 -8.36 -21.24
CA PHE A 268 13.14 -7.49 -20.51
C PHE A 268 14.50 -8.14 -20.27
N LYS A 269 15.54 -7.60 -20.92
CA LYS A 269 16.88 -8.21 -20.96
C LYS A 269 17.67 -8.16 -19.64
N PRO A 270 17.73 -7.06 -18.87
CA PRO A 270 18.55 -7.03 -17.66
C PRO A 270 17.83 -7.62 -16.44
N LYS A 271 17.09 -8.73 -16.63
CA LYS A 271 16.33 -9.43 -15.59
C LYS A 271 17.23 -9.90 -14.44
N THR A 272 18.44 -10.39 -14.72
CA THR A 272 19.40 -10.82 -13.70
C THR A 272 19.80 -9.68 -12.75
N ALA A 273 20.03 -8.47 -13.29
CA ALA A 273 20.38 -7.31 -12.47
C ALA A 273 19.22 -6.91 -11.56
N VAL A 274 17.97 -7.01 -12.04
CA VAL A 274 16.78 -6.73 -11.23
C VAL A 274 16.61 -7.77 -10.12
N ILE A 275 16.82 -9.05 -10.43
CA ILE A 275 16.79 -10.11 -9.41
C ILE A 275 17.87 -9.86 -8.35
N ALA A 276 19.11 -9.56 -8.77
CA ALA A 276 20.21 -9.23 -7.87
C ALA A 276 19.89 -8.00 -6.99
N PHE A 277 19.25 -6.97 -7.56
CA PHE A 277 18.79 -5.81 -6.82
C PHE A 277 17.79 -6.18 -5.71
N PHE A 278 16.80 -7.04 -5.99
CA PHE A 278 15.85 -7.48 -4.95
C PHE A 278 16.48 -8.42 -3.92
N ILE A 279 17.43 -9.28 -4.32
CA ILE A 279 18.24 -10.07 -3.37
C ILE A 279 19.01 -9.13 -2.43
N PHE A 280 19.65 -8.09 -2.98
CA PHE A 280 20.33 -7.08 -2.19
C PHE A 280 19.39 -6.37 -1.21
N LEU A 281 18.21 -5.92 -1.67
CA LEU A 281 17.22 -5.30 -0.78
C LEU A 281 16.79 -6.24 0.35
N TYR A 282 16.51 -7.51 0.04
CA TYR A 282 16.13 -8.50 1.04
C TYR A 282 17.23 -8.70 2.07
N ALA A 283 18.48 -8.91 1.63
CA ALA A 283 19.63 -9.09 2.51
C ALA A 283 19.89 -7.84 3.37
N PHE A 284 19.83 -6.65 2.76
CA PHE A 284 20.02 -5.37 3.45
C PHE A 284 19.00 -5.17 4.57
N PHE A 285 17.69 -5.34 4.28
CA PHE A 285 16.65 -5.12 5.29
C PHE A 285 16.63 -6.21 6.37
N THR A 286 16.92 -7.46 6.00
CA THR A 286 17.04 -8.55 6.97
C THR A 286 18.18 -8.27 7.95
N LEU A 287 19.37 -7.92 7.43
CA LEU A 287 20.53 -7.58 8.25
C LEU A 287 20.26 -6.36 9.13
N TYR A 288 19.67 -5.30 8.57
CA TYR A 288 19.30 -4.09 9.30
C TYR A 288 18.35 -4.39 10.47
N ASN A 289 17.32 -5.22 10.25
CA ASN A 289 16.40 -5.63 11.29
C ASN A 289 17.10 -6.46 12.37
N THR A 290 17.98 -7.40 11.99
CA THR A 290 18.75 -8.19 12.96
C THR A 290 19.64 -7.30 13.83
N LEU A 291 20.36 -6.34 13.23
CA LEU A 291 21.26 -5.44 13.96
C LEU A 291 20.52 -4.45 14.87
N LYS A 292 19.29 -4.05 14.52
CA LYS A 292 18.46 -3.18 15.36
C LYS A 292 17.99 -3.87 16.64
N HIS A 293 17.91 -5.20 16.63
CA HIS A 293 17.41 -6.02 17.74
C HIS A 293 18.54 -6.74 18.53
N ALA A 294 19.80 -6.59 18.11
CA ALA A 294 20.99 -7.08 18.80
C ALA A 294 21.54 -6.01 19.75
#